data_AF-D1PRH6-F1
#
_entry.id   AF-D1PRH6-F1
#
_cell.length_a   1.000
_cell.length_b   1.000
_cell.length_c   1.000
_cell.angle_alpha   90.00
_cell.angle_beta   90.00
_cell.angle_gamma   90.00
#
_symmetry.space_group_name_H-M   'P 1'
#
loop_
_entity.id
_entity.type
_entity.pdbx_description
1 polymer ?
#
loop_
_entity_poly.entity_id
_entity_poly.type
_entity_poly.pdbx_seq_one_letter_code
_entity_poly.pdbx_strand_id
1 'polypeptide(L)'
;MPNINNYQIRKIYAIGGALGMRGADRQDALHDLVNSMTGKASVKELTYAEACRVIGELEARQGTPPPRKGGRPLRKTAPGRVSEGQQRKIWALMYQLAEASPSTAQLGDRLCAIIKKSLGVEAFPSAPFAWVDYKGANKVIEALKGYVSNAQKRRG
;
A
#
# COMPACT_ATOMS: atom_id res chain seq x y z
N MET A 1 -31.69 14.49 13.09
CA MET A 1 -31.05 14.21 11.78
C MET A 1 -29.75 13.44 12.03
N PRO A 2 -29.37 12.47 11.19
CA PRO A 2 -28.13 11.74 11.38
C PRO A 2 -26.92 12.67 11.20
N ASN A 3 -25.95 12.53 12.10
CA ASN A 3 -24.68 13.24 12.03
C ASN A 3 -23.86 12.76 10.82
N ILE A 4 -22.91 13.60 10.38
CA ILE A 4 -21.99 13.27 9.29
C ILE A 4 -21.22 11.96 9.55
N ASN A 5 -21.05 11.15 8.50
CA ASN A 5 -20.26 9.91 8.53
C ASN A 5 -18.76 10.22 8.31
N ASN A 6 -17.87 9.45 8.95
CA ASN A 6 -16.41 9.52 8.77
C ASN A 6 -15.99 9.43 7.29
N TYR A 7 -16.68 8.62 6.49
CA TYR A 7 -16.47 8.56 5.04
C TYR A 7 -16.69 9.92 4.36
N GLN A 8 -17.78 10.62 4.69
CA GLN A 8 -18.10 11.93 4.11
C GLN A 8 -17.05 12.97 4.52
N ILE A 9 -16.61 12.96 5.78
CA ILE A 9 -15.53 13.83 6.26
C ILE A 9 -14.27 13.64 5.42
N ARG A 10 -13.82 12.39 5.26
CA ARG A 10 -12.63 12.08 4.45
C ARG A 10 -12.79 12.52 2.99
N LYS A 11 -13.98 12.32 2.42
CA LYS A 11 -14.28 12.68 1.03
C LYS A 11 -14.23 14.20 0.81
N ILE A 12 -14.81 14.99 1.71
CA ILE A 12 -14.79 16.46 1.67
C ILE A 12 -13.34 16.97 1.71
N TYR A 13 -12.51 16.50 2.64
CA TYR A 13 -11.11 16.91 2.71
C TYR A 13 -10.28 16.44 1.51
N ALA A 14 -10.58 15.26 0.96
CA ALA A 14 -9.89 14.75 -0.23
C ALA A 14 -10.17 15.62 -1.47
N ILE A 15 -11.42 16.01 -1.70
CA ILE A 15 -11.79 16.87 -2.83
C ILE A 15 -11.32 18.31 -2.59
N GLY A 16 -11.47 18.85 -1.38
CA GLY A 16 -10.95 20.17 -1.02
C GLY A 16 -9.44 20.27 -1.22
N GLY A 17 -8.68 19.23 -0.87
CA GLY A 17 -7.26 19.13 -1.17
C GLY A 17 -6.95 19.05 -2.67
N ALA A 18 -7.74 18.29 -3.43
CA ALA A 18 -7.57 18.18 -4.89
C ALA A 18 -7.88 19.49 -5.62
N LEU A 19 -8.77 20.31 -5.07
CA LEU A 19 -9.11 21.65 -5.57
C LEU A 19 -8.12 22.73 -5.15
N GLY A 20 -7.06 22.39 -4.40
CA GLY A 20 -6.11 23.38 -3.88
C GLY A 20 -6.72 24.34 -2.85
N MET A 21 -7.90 24.02 -2.30
CA MET A 21 -8.60 24.84 -1.30
C MET A 21 -8.00 24.72 0.11
N ARG A 22 -6.83 24.08 0.21
CA ARG A 22 -6.06 23.95 1.44
C ARG A 22 -4.93 24.98 1.39
N GLY A 23 -5.15 26.10 2.08
CA GLY A 23 -4.19 27.19 2.17
C GLY A 23 -3.13 26.89 3.22
N ALA A 24 -2.00 27.63 3.17
CA ALA A 24 -1.04 27.63 4.26
C ALA A 24 -1.54 28.39 5.51
N ASP A 25 -2.66 29.11 5.37
CA ASP A 25 -3.27 29.91 6.43
C ASP A 25 -4.43 29.16 7.09
N ARG A 26 -4.66 29.44 8.37
CA ARG A 26 -5.56 28.76 9.30
C ARG A 26 -7.05 28.84 8.90
N GLN A 27 -7.39 29.64 7.89
CA GLN A 27 -8.71 29.69 7.25
C GLN A 27 -8.62 29.03 5.87
N ASP A 28 -8.81 27.72 5.83
CA ASP A 28 -8.91 26.99 4.57
C ASP A 28 -10.20 27.40 3.84
N ALA A 29 -10.11 27.77 2.57
CA ALA A 29 -11.25 28.12 1.71
C ALA A 29 -12.36 27.04 1.69
N LEU A 30 -12.02 25.80 2.07
CA LEU A 30 -12.95 24.72 2.32
C LEU A 30 -13.91 24.99 3.50
N HIS A 31 -13.40 25.54 4.61
CA HIS A 31 -14.21 25.91 5.78
C HIS A 31 -15.13 27.09 5.47
N ASP A 32 -14.66 28.08 4.70
CA ASP A 32 -15.50 29.20 4.26
C ASP A 32 -16.65 28.74 3.35
N LEU A 33 -16.38 27.79 2.44
CA LEU A 33 -17.42 27.19 1.60
C LEU A 33 -18.45 26.43 2.45
N VAL A 34 -17.98 25.62 3.40
CA VAL A 34 -18.86 24.88 4.32
C VAL A 34 -19.72 25.86 5.13
N ASN A 35 -19.10 26.91 5.68
CA ASN A 35 -19.81 27.93 6.43
C ASN A 35 -20.84 28.67 5.54
N SER A 36 -20.49 29.01 4.30
CA SER A 36 -21.41 29.65 3.36
C SER A 36 -22.60 28.75 2.99
N MET A 37 -22.38 27.45 2.81
CA MET A 37 -23.43 26.51 2.38
C MET A 37 -24.32 26.01 3.52
N THR A 38 -23.78 25.91 4.74
CA THR A 38 -24.46 25.23 5.85
C THR A 38 -24.54 26.07 7.12
N GLY A 39 -23.89 27.24 7.17
CA GLY A 39 -23.82 28.10 8.35
C GLY A 39 -23.01 27.51 9.50
N LYS A 40 -22.17 26.50 9.24
CA LYS A 40 -21.40 25.78 10.27
C LYS A 40 -19.93 26.10 10.15
N ALA A 41 -19.29 26.33 11.31
CA ALA A 41 -17.88 26.63 11.37
C ALA A 41 -17.00 25.40 11.08
N SER A 42 -17.52 24.17 11.26
CA SER A 42 -16.74 22.95 11.06
C SER A 42 -17.45 21.87 10.25
N VAL A 43 -16.66 21.18 9.42
CA VAL A 43 -17.07 19.96 8.68
C VAL A 43 -17.59 18.88 9.63
N LYS A 44 -17.10 18.82 10.87
CA LYS A 44 -17.52 17.80 11.85
C LYS A 44 -18.91 18.05 12.44
N GLU A 45 -19.42 19.27 12.35
CA GLU A 45 -20.73 19.65 12.88
C GLU A 45 -21.85 19.48 11.84
N LEU A 46 -21.49 19.13 10.60
CA LEU A 46 -22.42 18.87 9.51
C LEU A 46 -23.35 17.69 9.82
N THR A 47 -24.59 17.80 9.37
CA THR A 47 -25.49 16.66 9.25
C THR A 47 -25.16 15.87 7.99
N TYR A 48 -25.62 14.62 7.92
CA TYR A 48 -25.42 13.77 6.76
C TYR A 48 -25.91 14.42 5.45
N ALA A 49 -27.08 15.08 5.48
CA ALA A 49 -27.68 15.71 4.31
C ALA A 49 -26.89 16.95 3.85
N GLU A 50 -26.45 17.78 4.79
CA GLU A 50 -25.59 18.94 4.52
C GLU A 50 -24.24 18.50 3.95
N ALA A 51 -23.65 17.43 4.51
CA ALA A 51 -22.40 16.86 4.02
C ALA A 51 -22.51 16.35 2.57
N CYS A 52 -23.63 15.71 2.21
CA CYS A 52 -23.89 15.30 0.82
C CYS A 52 -24.00 16.50 -0.13
N ARG A 53 -24.64 17.60 0.29
CA ARG A 53 -24.71 18.84 -0.51
C ARG A 53 -23.33 19.45 -0.74
N VAL A 54 -22.52 19.54 0.31
CA VAL A 54 -21.14 20.05 0.22
C VAL A 54 -20.30 19.17 -0.71
N ILE A 55 -20.43 17.84 -0.62
CA ILE A 55 -19.74 16.91 -1.53
C ILE A 55 -20.18 17.15 -2.98
N GLY A 56 -21.49 17.29 -3.24
CA GLY A 56 -22.00 17.54 -4.59
C GLY A 56 -21.46 18.83 -5.20
N GLU A 57 -21.40 19.91 -4.41
CA GLU A 57 -20.83 21.19 -4.86
C GLU A 57 -19.31 21.09 -5.10
N LEU A 58 -18.59 20.41 -4.21
CA LEU A 58 -17.16 20.16 -4.39
C LEU A 58 -16.87 19.29 -5.62
N GLU A 59 -17.69 18.28 -5.89
CA GLU A 59 -17.58 17.43 -7.08
C GLU A 59 -17.93 18.22 -8.36
N ALA A 60 -18.95 19.07 -8.33
CA ALA A 60 -19.31 19.95 -9.44
C ALA A 60 -18.16 20.93 -9.77
N ARG A 61 -17.51 21.50 -8.74
CA ARG A 61 -16.34 22.37 -8.89
C ARG A 61 -15.08 21.65 -9.35
N GLN A 62 -14.93 20.37 -8.98
CA GLN A 62 -13.80 19.54 -9.43
C GLN A 62 -13.88 19.23 -10.92
N GLY A 63 -15.07 19.29 -11.53
CA GLY A 63 -15.28 18.79 -12.88
C GLY A 63 -14.98 17.30 -12.96
N THR A 64 -14.70 16.77 -14.15
CA THR A 64 -14.30 15.36 -14.30
C THR A 64 -13.10 15.08 -13.38
N PRO A 65 -13.19 14.16 -12.40
CA PRO A 65 -12.12 13.96 -11.43
C PRO A 65 -10.82 13.67 -12.18
N PRO A 66 -9.69 14.33 -11.85
CA PRO A 66 -8.41 13.92 -12.39
C PRO A 66 -8.26 12.42 -12.11
N PRO A 67 -7.89 11.59 -13.11
CA PRO A 67 -7.79 10.16 -12.92
C PRO A 67 -6.91 9.93 -11.71
N ARG A 68 -7.45 9.20 -10.72
CA ARG A 68 -6.70 8.79 -9.54
C ARG A 68 -5.34 8.32 -10.05
N LYS A 69 -4.24 8.85 -9.53
CA LYS A 69 -2.91 8.30 -9.79
C LYS A 69 -2.95 6.85 -9.34
N GLY A 70 -3.32 5.96 -10.27
CA GLY A 70 -3.35 4.54 -10.04
C GLY A 70 -1.97 4.17 -9.58
N GLY A 71 -1.88 3.48 -8.44
CA GLY A 71 -0.62 2.86 -8.06
C GLY A 71 -0.05 2.16 -9.28
N ARG A 72 1.26 2.37 -9.51
CA ARG A 72 2.01 1.92 -10.69
C ARG A 72 1.39 0.65 -11.27
N PRO A 73 1.02 0.62 -12.57
CA PRO A 73 0.34 -0.52 -13.15
C PRO A 73 1.09 -1.79 -12.77
N LEU A 74 0.40 -2.70 -12.08
CA LEU A 74 0.93 -3.98 -11.69
C LEU A 74 1.40 -4.62 -12.99
N ARG A 75 2.72 -4.75 -13.20
CA ARG A 75 3.25 -5.41 -14.40
C ARG A 75 2.57 -6.77 -14.42
N LYS A 76 1.82 -7.05 -15.49
CA LYS A 76 1.16 -8.35 -15.68
C LYS A 76 2.28 -9.37 -15.79
N THR A 77 2.70 -9.94 -14.66
CA THR A 77 3.67 -11.01 -14.62
C THR A 77 3.07 -12.13 -15.47
N ALA A 78 3.82 -12.64 -16.45
CA ALA A 78 3.35 -13.66 -17.36
C ALA A 78 2.63 -14.79 -16.56
N PRO A 79 1.47 -15.29 -17.03
CA PRO A 79 0.74 -16.34 -16.34
C PRO A 79 1.68 -17.50 -15.98
N GLY A 80 1.78 -17.83 -14.70
CA GLY A 80 2.64 -18.91 -14.20
C GLY A 80 4.02 -18.49 -13.64
N ARG A 81 4.35 -17.21 -13.60
CA ARG A 81 5.57 -16.70 -12.92
C ARG A 81 5.28 -16.18 -11.51
N VAL A 82 6.32 -16.06 -10.68
CA VAL A 82 6.22 -15.48 -9.32
C VAL A 82 5.62 -14.07 -9.38
N SER A 83 4.50 -13.87 -8.69
CA SER A 83 3.85 -12.56 -8.58
C SER A 83 4.78 -11.52 -7.93
N GLU A 84 4.69 -10.26 -8.36
CA GLU A 84 5.46 -9.15 -7.76
C GLU A 84 5.28 -9.07 -6.23
N GLY A 85 4.06 -9.36 -5.74
CA GLY A 85 3.78 -9.42 -4.30
C GLY A 85 4.55 -10.54 -3.59
N GLN A 86 4.68 -11.71 -4.24
CA GLN A 86 5.47 -12.82 -3.72
C GLN A 86 6.97 -12.49 -3.73
N GLN A 87 7.49 -11.88 -4.80
CA GLN A 87 8.90 -11.47 -4.85
C GLN A 87 9.22 -10.48 -3.72
N ARG A 88 8.38 -9.46 -3.52
CA ARG A 88 8.54 -8.50 -2.42
C ARG A 88 8.52 -9.20 -1.06
N LYS A 89 7.61 -10.16 -0.86
CA LYS A 89 7.52 -10.90 0.40
C LYS A 89 8.76 -11.77 0.65
N ILE A 90 9.27 -12.44 -0.38
CA ILE A 90 10.49 -13.25 -0.30
C ILE A 90 11.68 -12.37 0.09
N TRP A 91 11.87 -11.22 -0.57
CA TRP A 91 12.93 -10.28 -0.23
C TRP A 91 12.81 -9.74 1.19
N ALA A 92 11.61 -9.36 1.62
CA ALA A 92 11.38 -8.89 2.99
C ALA A 92 11.77 -9.94 4.04
N LEU A 93 11.41 -11.22 3.83
CA LEU A 93 11.80 -12.31 4.73
C LEU A 93 13.31 -12.57 4.70
N MET A 94 13.95 -12.44 3.53
CA MET A 94 15.40 -12.57 3.41
C MET A 94 16.15 -11.49 4.20
N TYR A 95 15.70 -10.24 4.16
CA TYR A 95 16.28 -9.17 4.98
C TYR A 95 16.09 -9.43 6.47
N GLN A 96 14.89 -9.85 6.90
CA GLN A 96 14.63 -10.24 8.29
C GLN A 96 15.53 -11.40 8.75
N LEU A 97 15.76 -12.39 7.87
CA LEU A 97 16.67 -13.49 8.16
C LEU A 97 18.12 -13.01 8.26
N ALA A 98 18.54 -12.06 7.43
CA ALA A 98 19.88 -11.47 7.48
C ALA A 98 20.10 -10.63 8.74
N GLU A 99 19.07 -9.92 9.21
CA GLU A 99 19.12 -9.20 10.49
C GLU A 99 19.22 -10.17 11.68
N ALA A 100 18.43 -11.25 11.67
CA ALA A 100 18.42 -12.24 12.75
C ALA A 100 19.68 -13.13 12.74
N SER A 101 20.20 -13.44 11.56
CA SER A 101 21.40 -14.25 11.34
C SER A 101 22.27 -13.59 10.27
N PRO A 102 23.14 -12.64 10.69
CA PRO A 102 24.09 -12.02 9.80
C PRO A 102 25.04 -13.08 9.27
N SER A 103 25.25 -13.09 7.96
CA SER A 103 26.14 -14.02 7.28
C SER A 103 26.98 -13.23 6.29
N THR A 104 28.21 -13.70 6.06
CA THR A 104 29.16 -13.11 5.10
C THR A 104 28.76 -13.33 3.64
N ALA A 105 27.85 -14.28 3.36
CA ALA A 105 27.34 -14.54 2.02
C ALA A 105 26.35 -13.47 1.55
N GLN A 106 26.41 -13.10 0.27
CA GLN A 106 25.48 -12.15 -0.32
C GLN A 106 24.04 -12.68 -0.26
N LEU A 107 23.07 -11.78 -0.04
CA LEU A 107 21.65 -12.16 0.06
C LEU A 107 21.15 -12.89 -1.20
N GLY A 108 21.65 -12.52 -2.39
CA GLY A 108 21.31 -13.17 -3.65
C GLY A 108 21.71 -14.65 -3.68
N ASP A 109 22.94 -14.97 -3.28
CA ASP A 109 23.44 -16.35 -3.23
C ASP A 109 22.71 -17.19 -2.19
N ARG A 110 22.44 -16.60 -1.02
CA ARG A 110 21.66 -17.23 0.05
C ARG A 110 20.25 -17.56 -0.43
N LEU A 111 19.60 -16.63 -1.15
CA LEU A 111 18.29 -16.85 -1.73
C LEU A 111 18.32 -17.95 -2.80
N CYS A 112 19.34 -17.95 -3.67
CA CYS A 112 19.50 -19.00 -4.68
C CYS A 112 19.68 -20.39 -4.06
N ALA A 113 20.48 -20.49 -2.99
CA ALA A 113 20.67 -21.74 -2.25
C ALA A 113 19.37 -22.24 -1.60
N ILE A 114 18.55 -21.34 -1.06
CA ILE A 114 17.24 -21.68 -0.47
C ILE A 114 16.27 -22.14 -1.56
N ILE A 115 16.22 -21.46 -2.71
CA ILE A 115 15.39 -21.87 -3.84
C ILE A 115 15.81 -23.25 -4.36
N LYS A 116 17.12 -23.49 -4.51
CA LYS A 116 17.68 -24.80 -4.90
C LYS A 116 17.31 -25.88 -3.89
N LYS A 117 17.37 -25.60 -2.58
CA LYS A 117 17.03 -26.56 -1.52
C LYS A 117 15.53 -26.85 -1.42
N SER A 118 14.68 -25.83 -1.59
CA SER A 118 13.23 -25.97 -1.43
C SER A 118 12.52 -26.51 -2.66
N LEU A 119 13.03 -26.21 -3.86
CA LEU A 119 12.36 -26.54 -5.12
C LEU A 119 13.20 -27.44 -6.04
N GLY A 120 14.48 -27.64 -5.77
CA GLY A 120 15.39 -28.36 -6.68
C GLY A 120 15.69 -27.60 -7.98
N VAL A 121 15.31 -26.32 -8.06
CA VAL A 121 15.45 -25.48 -9.25
C VAL A 121 16.72 -24.65 -9.14
N GLU A 122 17.48 -24.58 -10.23
CA GLU A 122 18.63 -23.68 -10.29
C GLU A 122 18.19 -22.22 -10.45
N ALA A 123 18.67 -21.38 -9.53
CA ALA A 123 18.41 -19.96 -9.49
C ALA A 123 19.72 -19.18 -9.64
N PHE A 124 19.68 -18.09 -10.40
CA PHE A 124 20.83 -17.22 -10.62
C PHE A 124 20.71 -15.95 -9.76
N PRO A 125 21.82 -15.41 -9.20
CA PRO A 125 21.76 -14.19 -8.39
C PRO A 125 21.16 -12.98 -9.13
N SER A 126 21.36 -12.89 -10.45
CA SER A 126 20.80 -11.84 -11.32
C SER A 126 19.31 -12.03 -11.61
N ALA A 127 18.79 -13.26 -11.54
CA ALA A 127 17.40 -13.59 -11.83
C ALA A 127 16.91 -14.79 -10.97
N PRO A 128 16.80 -14.62 -9.65
CA PRO A 128 16.57 -15.74 -8.72
C PRO A 128 15.20 -16.40 -8.89
N PHE A 129 14.25 -15.72 -9.52
CA PHE A 129 12.88 -16.19 -9.73
C PHE A 129 12.58 -16.63 -11.17
N ALA A 130 13.58 -16.68 -12.07
CA ALA A 130 13.38 -16.93 -13.50
C ALA A 130 12.60 -18.23 -13.79
N TRP A 131 12.86 -19.26 -12.98
CA TRP A 131 12.30 -20.61 -13.11
C TRP A 131 11.34 -20.98 -11.98
N VAL A 132 10.94 -19.99 -11.17
CA VAL A 132 10.03 -20.21 -10.05
C VAL A 132 8.61 -19.85 -10.46
N ASP A 133 7.68 -20.77 -10.22
CA ASP A 133 6.25 -20.56 -10.45
C ASP A 133 5.56 -20.04 -9.19
N TYR A 134 4.28 -19.69 -9.29
CA TYR A 134 3.52 -19.15 -8.17
C TYR A 134 3.46 -20.11 -6.97
N LYS A 135 3.31 -21.42 -7.22
CA LYS A 135 3.24 -22.44 -6.16
C LYS A 135 4.60 -22.65 -5.51
N GLY A 136 5.67 -22.69 -6.32
CA GLY A 136 7.04 -22.77 -5.85
C GLY A 136 7.43 -21.57 -5.00
N ALA A 137 7.04 -20.37 -5.41
CA ALA A 137 7.27 -19.16 -4.61
C ALA A 137 6.61 -19.24 -3.23
N ASN A 138 5.41 -19.80 -3.13
CA ASN A 138 4.74 -19.96 -1.85
C ASN A 138 5.48 -20.96 -0.94
N LYS A 139 6.00 -22.06 -1.49
CA LYS A 139 6.86 -23.00 -0.73
C LYS A 139 8.12 -22.33 -0.21
N VAL A 140 8.76 -21.47 -1.02
CA VAL A 140 9.95 -20.70 -0.61
C VAL A 140 9.61 -19.71 0.50
N ILE A 141 8.45 -19.03 0.42
CA ILE A 141 7.97 -18.13 1.48
C ILE A 141 7.79 -18.89 2.80
N GLU A 142 7.16 -20.07 2.79
CA GLU A 142 6.96 -20.86 4.01
C GLU A 142 8.28 -21.38 4.60
N ALA A 143 9.21 -21.84 3.75
CA ALA A 143 10.55 -22.22 4.19
C ALA A 143 11.29 -21.04 4.85
N LEU A 144 11.24 -19.86 4.23
CA LEU A 144 11.85 -18.64 4.76
C LEU A 144 11.25 -18.21 6.10
N LYS A 145 9.92 -18.28 6.25
CA LYS A 145 9.28 -18.02 7.55
C LYS A 145 9.80 -18.95 8.65
N GLY A 146 9.96 -20.24 8.34
CA GLY A 146 10.55 -21.21 9.27
C GLY A 146 11.98 -20.86 9.66
N TYR A 147 12.81 -20.47 8.69
CA TYR A 147 14.18 -20.02 8.96
C TYR A 147 14.24 -18.75 9.78
N VAL A 148 13.42 -17.73 9.48
CA VAL A 148 13.35 -16.48 10.25
C VAL A 148 12.91 -16.77 11.68
N SER A 149 11.87 -17.58 11.88
CA SER A 149 11.39 -17.96 13.22
C SER A 149 12.46 -18.69 14.03
N ASN A 150 13.17 -19.64 13.42
CA ASN A 150 14.27 -20.34 14.09
C ASN A 150 15.46 -19.42 14.38
N ALA A 151 15.80 -18.50 13.48
CA ALA A 151 16.87 -17.54 13.70
C ALA A 151 16.53 -16.55 14.82
N GLN A 152 15.28 -16.09 14.89
CA GLN A 152 14.79 -15.23 15.96
C GLN A 152 14.79 -15.96 17.33
N LYS A 153 14.35 -17.21 17.38
CA LYS A 153 14.38 -18.04 18.60
C LYS A 153 15.78 -18.33 19.14
N ARG A 154 16.82 -18.30 18.29
CA ARG A 154 18.21 -18.48 18.71
C ARG A 154 18.86 -17.18 19.20
N ARG A 155 18.20 -16.04 18.97
CA ARG A 155 18.71 -14.71 19.28
C ARG A 155 18.12 -14.13 20.57
N GLY A 156 16.98 -14.66 21.03
CA GLY A 156 16.41 -14.42 22.36
C GLY A 156 16.74 -15.58 23.28
#